data_AF-A0A8D8DY17-F1
#
_entry.id   AF-A0A8D8DY17-F1
#
_cell.length_a   1.000
_cell.length_b   1.000
_cell.length_c   1.000
_cell.angle_alpha   90.00
_cell.angle_beta   90.00
_cell.angle_gamma   90.00
#
_symmetry.space_group_name_H-M   'P 1'
#
loop_
_entity.id
_entity.type
_entity.pdbx_description
1 polymer ?
#
loop_
_entity_poly.entity_id
_entity_poly.type
_entity_poly.pdbx_seq_one_letter_code
_entity_poly.pdbx_strand_id
1 'polypeptide(L)'
;QEMLTVKSDDINGRVKIYESVIKGDSNFECGIPESFNVMIKELRSLCFNVDLKQNDIVIEDISHTNIAQSFNEVSISIASPESIKRMSYGEITDVSTANYRTFKVEKGGLFCPKIFGPVNDDECLCGKYKKRRHRGRICEKCGVEVTSSKVRRERMGHIELASPVAHIWFLKSLPSRI
;
A
#
# COMPACT_ATOMS: atom_id res chain seq x y z
N GLN A 1 -1.81 -27.40 -19.51
CA GLN A 1 -2.65 -26.22 -19.87
C GLN A 1 -2.78 -25.21 -18.72
N GLU A 2 -2.41 -25.57 -17.49
CA GLU A 2 -2.63 -24.77 -16.27
C GLU A 2 -1.61 -23.63 -16.05
N MET A 3 -0.41 -23.71 -16.61
CA MET A 3 0.63 -22.67 -16.38
C MET A 3 0.27 -21.29 -17.01
N LEU A 4 -0.73 -21.24 -17.89
CA LEU A 4 -1.20 -20.03 -18.57
C LEU A 4 -2.21 -19.21 -17.75
N THR A 5 -2.77 -19.76 -16.66
CA THR A 5 -3.78 -19.05 -15.85
C THR A 5 -3.17 -18.14 -14.80
N VAL A 6 -1.91 -18.34 -14.43
CA VAL A 6 -1.23 -17.50 -13.43
C VAL A 6 -0.52 -16.33 -14.10
N LYS A 7 -0.87 -15.13 -13.65
CA LYS A 7 -0.29 -13.89 -14.15
C LYS A 7 1.21 -13.85 -13.92
N SER A 8 1.88 -13.15 -14.82
CA SER A 8 3.35 -13.05 -14.83
C SER A 8 3.93 -12.45 -13.56
N ASP A 9 3.15 -11.60 -12.92
CA ASP A 9 3.56 -10.76 -11.80
C ASP A 9 3.45 -11.48 -10.44
N ASP A 10 2.82 -12.66 -10.40
CA ASP A 10 2.72 -13.47 -9.19
C ASP A 10 3.87 -14.49 -9.11
N ILE A 11 4.98 -14.04 -8.54
CA ILE A 11 6.18 -14.87 -8.32
C ILE A 11 5.84 -16.05 -7.39
N ASN A 12 5.02 -15.82 -6.36
CA ASN A 12 4.67 -16.85 -5.39
C ASN A 12 3.73 -17.91 -6.00
N GLY A 13 2.72 -17.47 -6.75
CA GLY A 13 1.83 -18.36 -7.50
C GLY A 13 2.60 -19.24 -8.49
N ARG A 14 3.57 -18.66 -9.22
CA ARG A 14 4.44 -19.42 -10.13
C ARG A 14 5.27 -20.47 -9.42
N VAL A 15 5.93 -20.11 -8.32
CA VAL A 15 6.72 -21.07 -7.52
C VAL A 15 5.83 -22.21 -7.02
N LYS A 16 4.63 -21.90 -6.51
CA LYS A 16 3.66 -22.92 -6.07
C LYS A 16 3.22 -23.85 -7.20
N ILE A 17 2.95 -23.33 -8.40
CA ILE A 17 2.63 -24.18 -9.56
C ILE A 17 3.78 -25.13 -9.85
N TYR A 18 5.02 -24.65 -9.90
CA TYR A 18 6.16 -25.51 -10.17
C TYR A 18 6.30 -26.62 -9.11
N GLU A 19 6.09 -26.28 -7.83
CA GLU A 19 6.06 -27.28 -6.76
C GLU A 19 4.93 -28.30 -6.92
N SER A 20 3.72 -27.86 -7.24
CA SER A 20 2.56 -28.73 -7.45
C SER A 20 2.74 -29.66 -8.66
N VAL A 21 3.33 -29.16 -9.75
CA VAL A 21 3.68 -29.96 -10.93
C VAL A 21 4.69 -31.05 -10.58
N ILE A 22 5.67 -30.77 -9.71
CA ILE A 22 6.64 -31.77 -9.23
C ILE A 22 5.97 -32.80 -8.31
N LYS A 23 5.06 -32.36 -7.44
CA LYS A 23 4.38 -33.21 -6.46
C LYS A 23 3.24 -34.05 -7.07
N GLY A 24 2.74 -33.68 -8.24
CA GLY A 24 1.61 -34.34 -8.89
C GLY A 24 0.24 -33.94 -8.31
N ASP A 25 0.18 -32.88 -7.50
CA ASP A 25 -1.03 -32.37 -6.88
C ASP A 25 -1.70 -31.31 -7.78
N SER A 26 -3.03 -31.39 -7.98
CA SER A 26 -3.81 -30.43 -8.78
C SER A 26 -4.46 -29.31 -7.96
N ASN A 27 -4.32 -29.32 -6.64
CA ASN A 27 -4.90 -28.29 -5.78
C ASN A 27 -4.07 -27.01 -5.85
N PHE A 28 -4.54 -26.05 -6.66
CA PHE A 28 -3.94 -24.74 -6.80
C PHE A 28 -4.92 -23.65 -6.36
N GLU A 29 -4.53 -22.90 -5.30
CA GLU A 29 -5.23 -21.67 -4.90
C GLU A 29 -4.50 -20.48 -5.52
N CYS A 30 -5.21 -19.75 -6.38
CA CYS A 30 -4.67 -18.54 -7.01
C CYS A 30 -4.61 -17.42 -5.97
N GLY A 31 -3.43 -16.82 -5.82
CA GLY A 31 -3.25 -15.61 -5.03
C GLY A 31 -3.73 -14.37 -5.78
N ILE A 32 -3.97 -13.28 -5.04
CA ILE A 32 -4.19 -11.98 -5.64
C ILE A 32 -2.85 -11.47 -6.22
N PRO A 33 -2.78 -11.12 -7.52
CA PRO A 33 -1.53 -10.67 -8.12
C PRO A 33 -1.13 -9.30 -7.56
N GLU A 34 0.17 -9.05 -7.46
CA GLU A 34 0.69 -7.79 -6.94
C GLU A 34 0.22 -6.58 -7.77
N SER A 35 0.04 -6.74 -9.09
CA SER A 35 -0.48 -5.69 -9.96
C SER A 35 -1.90 -5.26 -9.59
N PHE A 36 -2.74 -6.17 -9.08
CA PHE A 36 -4.06 -5.81 -8.58
C PHE A 36 -3.98 -5.03 -7.27
N ASN A 37 -3.05 -5.40 -6.37
CA ASN A 37 -2.80 -4.64 -5.15
C ASN A 37 -2.33 -3.21 -5.49
N VAL A 38 -1.42 -3.06 -6.45
CA VAL A 38 -0.98 -1.75 -6.93
C VAL A 38 -2.16 -0.94 -7.47
N MET A 39 -3.00 -1.54 -8.32
CA MET A 39 -4.20 -0.89 -8.84
C MET A 39 -5.15 -0.42 -7.74
N ILE A 40 -5.41 -1.22 -6.71
CA ILE A 40 -6.23 -0.81 -5.56
C ILE A 40 -5.61 0.41 -4.86
N LYS A 41 -4.29 0.41 -4.67
CA LYS A 41 -3.59 1.53 -4.01
C LYS A 41 -3.61 2.80 -4.86
N GLU A 42 -3.54 2.67 -6.19
CA GLU A 42 -3.69 3.79 -7.12
C GLU A 42 -5.11 4.36 -7.11
N LEU A 43 -6.15 3.51 -7.12
CA LEU A 43 -7.52 4.00 -6.99
C LEU A 43 -7.75 4.70 -5.65
N ARG A 44 -7.16 4.17 -4.58
CA ARG A 44 -7.20 4.78 -3.25
C ARG A 44 -6.46 6.12 -3.20
N SER A 45 -5.35 6.29 -3.94
CA SER A 45 -4.62 7.56 -4.02
C SER A 45 -5.39 8.65 -4.76
N LEU A 46 -6.33 8.25 -5.62
CA LEU A 46 -7.27 9.12 -6.31
C LEU A 46 -8.54 9.44 -5.49
N CYS A 47 -8.51 9.20 -4.17
CA CYS A 47 -9.62 9.45 -3.26
C CYS A 47 -10.88 8.61 -3.56
N PHE A 48 -10.72 7.41 -4.11
CA PHE A 48 -11.78 6.41 -4.13
C PHE A 48 -11.63 5.42 -2.98
N ASN A 49 -12.76 5.06 -2.37
CA ASN A 49 -12.80 3.90 -1.50
C ASN A 49 -13.02 2.65 -2.35
N VAL A 50 -12.19 1.63 -2.12
CA VAL A 50 -12.22 0.36 -2.84
C VAL A 50 -12.36 -0.74 -1.81
N ASP A 51 -13.53 -1.37 -1.82
CA ASP A 51 -13.88 -2.45 -0.90
C ASP A 51 -13.96 -3.77 -1.69
N LEU A 52 -13.35 -4.81 -1.13
CA LEU A 52 -13.43 -6.16 -1.65
C LEU A 52 -14.49 -6.91 -0.83
N LYS A 53 -15.47 -7.53 -1.50
CA LYS A 53 -16.56 -8.26 -0.86
C LYS A 53 -16.53 -9.75 -1.20
N GLN A 54 -16.82 -10.56 -0.21
CA GLN A 54 -17.10 -11.99 -0.36
C GLN A 54 -18.43 -12.30 0.31
N ASN A 55 -19.43 -12.73 -0.46
CA ASN A 55 -20.80 -13.00 0.02
C ASN A 55 -21.36 -11.86 0.90
N ASP A 56 -21.31 -10.63 0.38
CA ASP A 56 -21.72 -9.38 1.04
C ASP A 56 -20.89 -8.93 2.26
N ILE A 57 -19.86 -9.68 2.66
CA ILE A 57 -18.95 -9.30 3.76
C ILE A 57 -17.79 -8.48 3.20
N VAL A 58 -17.55 -7.28 3.75
CA VAL A 58 -16.40 -6.43 3.40
C VAL A 58 -15.14 -6.96 4.07
N ILE A 59 -14.09 -7.15 3.28
CA ILE A 59 -12.76 -7.57 3.75
C ILE A 59 -11.95 -6.30 4.08
N GLU A 60 -11.86 -5.94 5.36
CA GLU A 60 -11.32 -4.64 5.79
C GLU A 60 -9.78 -4.54 5.74
N ASP A 61 -9.02 -5.65 5.80
CA ASP A 61 -7.56 -5.58 5.91
C ASP A 61 -6.81 -6.54 4.97
N ILE A 62 -6.13 -5.95 3.97
CA ILE A 62 -5.14 -6.61 3.09
C ILE A 62 -3.74 -6.62 3.77
N SER A 63 -3.65 -6.29 5.07
CA SER A 63 -2.36 -6.17 5.76
C SER A 63 -1.77 -7.54 6.12
N HIS A 64 -0.93 -8.05 5.21
CA HIS A 64 0.20 -8.96 5.46
C HIS A 64 -0.06 -10.40 5.94
N THR A 65 -1.29 -10.89 5.95
CA THR A 65 -1.53 -12.34 6.00
C THR A 65 -1.90 -12.86 4.63
N ASN A 66 -1.34 -14.02 4.27
CA ASN A 66 -1.66 -14.79 3.07
C ASN A 66 -3.18 -14.96 2.92
N ILE A 67 -3.82 -14.03 2.22
CA ILE A 67 -5.24 -14.10 1.95
C ILE A 67 -5.37 -14.55 0.50
N ALA A 68 -5.32 -15.88 0.35
CA ALA A 68 -5.98 -16.58 -0.73
C ALA A 68 -7.52 -16.55 -0.54
N GLN A 69 -8.09 -15.46 -0.01
CA GLN A 69 -9.55 -15.31 -0.02
C GLN A 69 -9.93 -14.76 -1.38
N SER A 70 -10.66 -15.59 -2.10
CA SER A 70 -11.41 -15.20 -3.27
C SER A 70 -12.42 -14.12 -2.87
N PHE A 71 -12.27 -12.93 -3.43
CA PHE A 71 -13.35 -11.94 -3.44
C PHE A 71 -14.21 -12.19 -4.68
N ASN A 72 -15.51 -11.95 -4.57
CA ASN A 72 -16.44 -12.11 -5.69
C ASN A 72 -16.81 -10.76 -6.31
N GLU A 73 -16.76 -9.68 -5.53
CA GLU A 73 -17.17 -8.35 -5.94
C GLU A 73 -16.14 -7.30 -5.51
N VAL A 74 -15.92 -6.32 -6.38
CA VAL A 74 -15.14 -5.10 -6.08
C VAL A 74 -16.09 -3.93 -6.18
N SER A 75 -16.31 -3.23 -5.07
CA SER A 75 -17.11 -2.01 -5.06
C SER A 75 -16.21 -0.78 -4.95
N ILE A 76 -16.46 0.20 -5.82
CA ILE A 76 -15.76 1.48 -5.83
C ILE A 76 -16.77 2.56 -5.42
N SER A 77 -16.40 3.37 -4.43
CA SER A 77 -17.20 4.50 -3.96
C SER A 77 -16.32 5.73 -3.77
N ILE A 78 -16.95 6.90 -3.61
CA ILE A 78 -16.23 8.15 -3.31
C ILE A 78 -15.75 8.08 -1.86
N ALA A 79 -14.48 8.35 -1.60
CA ALA A 79 -13.95 8.35 -0.23
C ALA A 79 -14.44 9.57 0.55
N SER A 80 -14.89 9.33 1.79
CA SER A 80 -15.14 10.41 2.74
C SER A 80 -13.81 10.95 3.32
N PRO A 81 -13.78 12.19 3.84
CA PRO A 81 -12.58 12.73 4.50
C PRO A 81 -12.09 11.86 5.66
N GLU A 82 -13.02 11.24 6.39
CA GLU A 82 -12.73 10.32 7.49
C GLU A 82 -12.05 9.03 7.00
N SER A 83 -12.53 8.47 5.88
CA SER A 83 -11.90 7.29 5.27
C SER A 83 -10.49 7.60 4.78
N ILE A 84 -10.25 8.77 4.18
CA ILE A 84 -8.90 9.19 3.75
C ILE A 84 -7.95 9.28 4.94
N LYS A 85 -8.41 9.87 6.06
CA LYS A 85 -7.61 9.95 7.30
C LYS A 85 -7.31 8.56 7.86
N ARG A 86 -8.27 7.62 7.81
CA ARG A 86 -8.09 6.22 8.26
C ARG A 86 -7.07 5.45 7.43
N MET A 87 -7.06 5.68 6.11
CA MET A 87 -6.14 5.02 5.19
C MET A 87 -4.71 5.57 5.25
N SER A 88 -4.54 6.75 5.87
CA SER A 88 -3.27 7.44 5.95
C SER A 88 -2.45 7.05 7.18
N TYR A 89 -1.13 6.98 7.01
CA TYR A 89 -0.18 6.73 8.08
C TYR A 89 0.33 8.01 8.75
N GLY A 90 -0.02 9.18 8.22
CA GLY A 90 0.39 10.47 8.77
C GLY A 90 0.22 11.64 7.80
N GLU A 91 0.31 12.83 8.36
CA GLU A 91 0.18 14.10 7.66
C GLU A 91 1.53 14.59 7.13
N ILE A 92 1.52 15.17 5.94
CA ILE A 92 2.69 15.82 5.32
C ILE A 92 2.55 17.33 5.51
N THR A 93 3.45 17.92 6.30
CA THR A 93 3.45 19.35 6.62
C THR A 93 4.41 20.15 5.74
N ASP A 94 5.52 19.53 5.32
CA ASP A 94 6.59 20.20 4.59
C ASP A 94 6.67 19.72 3.14
N VAL A 95 6.98 20.65 2.23
CA VAL A 95 7.21 20.34 0.79
C VAL A 95 8.62 19.76 0.55
N SER A 96 9.47 19.76 1.58
CA SER A 96 10.85 19.30 1.48
C SER A 96 10.92 17.82 1.09
N THR A 97 11.87 17.46 0.22
CA THR A 97 12.02 16.10 -0.31
C THR A 97 13.24 15.41 0.29
N ALA A 98 14.43 15.84 -0.10
CA ALA A 98 15.70 15.38 0.44
C ALA A 98 16.69 16.54 0.49
N ASN A 99 17.58 16.48 1.47
CA ASN A 99 18.66 17.44 1.60
C ASN A 99 19.64 17.30 0.43
N TYR A 100 19.91 18.39 -0.28
CA TYR A 100 20.75 18.39 -1.49
C TYR A 100 22.19 17.89 -1.25
N ARG A 101 22.73 18.09 -0.03
CA ARG A 101 24.12 17.72 0.28
C ARG A 101 24.24 16.31 0.84
N THR A 102 23.31 15.93 1.72
CA THR A 102 23.41 14.65 2.46
C THR A 102 22.57 13.55 1.84
N PHE A 103 21.68 13.89 0.89
CA PHE A 103 20.66 13.00 0.32
C PHE A 103 19.75 12.35 1.38
N LYS A 104 19.80 12.84 2.62
CA LYS A 104 18.92 12.40 3.69
C LYS A 104 17.57 13.06 3.50
N VAL A 105 16.54 12.24 3.60
CA VAL A 105 15.15 12.69 3.59
C VAL A 105 14.83 13.50 4.84
N GLU A 106 14.10 14.57 4.64
CA GLU A 106 13.68 15.46 5.72
C GLU A 106 12.50 14.86 6.49
N LYS A 107 12.38 15.22 7.78
CA LYS A 107 11.23 14.83 8.61
C LYS A 107 10.05 15.74 8.26
N GLY A 108 8.85 15.18 8.10
CA GLY A 108 7.65 15.93 7.73
C GLY A 108 7.51 16.22 6.23
N GLY A 109 8.56 15.94 5.45
CA GLY A 109 8.58 16.09 4.00
C GLY A 109 7.82 15.03 3.22
N LEU A 110 7.74 15.20 1.90
CA LEU A 110 7.07 14.29 0.95
C LEU A 110 7.60 12.85 0.99
N PHE A 111 8.84 12.64 1.46
CA PHE A 111 9.46 11.32 1.56
C PHE A 111 9.75 10.87 3.00
N CYS A 112 9.11 11.50 3.99
CA CYS A 112 9.31 11.25 5.41
C CYS A 112 9.23 9.76 5.78
N PRO A 113 10.31 9.15 6.31
CA PRO A 113 10.31 7.73 6.66
C PRO A 113 9.40 7.35 7.82
N LYS A 114 8.97 8.32 8.63
CA LYS A 114 8.00 8.09 9.72
C LYS A 114 6.63 7.66 9.18
N ILE A 115 6.20 8.26 8.07
CA ILE A 115 4.88 8.04 7.46
C ILE A 115 4.96 6.84 6.51
N PHE A 116 5.85 6.92 5.53
CA PHE A 116 5.92 5.92 4.46
C PHE A 116 6.70 4.66 4.84
N GLY A 117 7.50 4.70 5.90
CA GLY A 117 8.36 3.59 6.31
C GLY A 117 9.84 3.80 5.92
N PRO A 118 10.72 2.86 6.32
CA PRO A 118 12.16 3.02 6.24
C PRO A 118 12.69 2.99 4.81
N VAL A 119 13.78 3.74 4.55
CA VAL A 119 14.43 3.80 3.22
C VAL A 119 15.17 2.49 2.91
N ASN A 120 15.85 1.94 3.91
CA ASN A 120 16.57 0.67 3.82
C ASN A 120 15.81 -0.42 4.57
N ASP A 121 15.96 -1.67 4.13
CA ASP A 121 15.33 -2.81 4.80
C ASP A 121 15.86 -2.99 6.23
N ASP A 122 14.93 -3.15 7.18
CA ASP A 122 15.23 -3.43 8.59
C ASP A 122 16.21 -2.43 9.24
N GLU A 123 16.21 -1.18 8.78
CA GLU A 123 17.05 -0.10 9.32
C GLU A 123 16.24 1.20 9.52
N CYS A 124 16.42 1.82 10.69
CA CYS A 124 15.85 3.14 10.97
C CYS A 124 16.72 4.27 10.40
N LEU A 125 16.12 5.46 10.14
CA LEU A 125 16.82 6.60 9.53
C LEU A 125 18.08 7.06 10.28
N CYS A 126 18.08 6.97 11.62
CA CYS A 126 19.22 7.38 12.44
C CYS A 126 20.31 6.29 12.56
N GLY A 127 20.04 5.07 12.11
CA GLY A 127 20.96 3.93 12.22
C GLY A 127 21.12 3.34 13.63
N LYS A 128 20.32 3.76 14.63
CA LYS A 128 20.32 3.17 16.00
C LYS A 128 19.91 1.70 15.97
N TYR A 129 18.80 1.40 15.29
CA TYR A 129 18.32 0.05 15.06
C TYR A 129 18.66 -0.36 13.63
N LYS A 130 19.44 -1.43 13.52
CA LYS A 130 19.83 -2.07 12.27
C LYS A 130 19.66 -3.58 12.42
N LYS A 131 19.46 -4.27 11.30
CA LYS A 131 19.28 -5.72 11.18
C LYS A 131 17.87 -6.17 11.59
N ARG A 132 17.48 -7.32 11.03
CA ARG A 132 16.18 -7.97 11.19
C ARG A 132 15.76 -8.28 12.63
N ARG A 133 16.69 -8.32 13.60
CA ARG A 133 16.39 -8.57 15.02
C ARG A 133 15.44 -7.55 15.63
N HIS A 134 15.47 -6.30 15.14
CA HIS A 134 14.65 -5.21 15.66
C HIS A 134 13.39 -4.94 14.83
N ARG A 135 13.01 -5.87 13.95
CA ARG A 135 11.82 -5.74 13.10
C ARG A 135 10.56 -5.52 13.95
N GLY A 136 9.73 -4.55 13.56
CA GLY A 136 8.52 -4.13 14.25
C GLY A 136 8.74 -3.15 15.41
N ARG A 137 9.98 -2.77 15.74
CA ARG A 137 10.22 -1.71 16.74
C ARG A 137 10.21 -0.32 16.10
N ILE A 138 9.56 0.62 16.78
CA ILE A 138 9.60 2.05 16.44
C ILE A 138 10.79 2.70 17.15
N CYS A 139 11.59 3.46 16.40
CA CYS A 139 12.77 4.13 16.95
C CYS A 139 12.41 5.37 17.77
N GLU A 140 12.85 5.46 19.02
CA GLU A 140 12.64 6.63 19.91
C GLU A 140 13.18 7.96 19.34
N LYS A 141 14.29 7.92 18.59
CA LYS A 141 14.95 9.15 18.08
C LYS A 141 14.37 9.67 16.78
N CYS A 142 13.99 8.77 15.87
CA CYS A 142 13.52 9.14 14.53
C CYS A 142 12.04 8.84 14.28
N GLY A 143 11.38 8.08 15.16
CA GLY A 143 9.99 7.66 14.99
C GLY A 143 9.76 6.67 13.84
N VAL A 144 10.83 6.21 13.19
CA VAL A 144 10.74 5.28 12.06
C VAL A 144 10.59 3.86 12.58
N GLU A 145 9.60 3.15 12.05
CA GLU A 145 9.39 1.73 12.27
C GLU A 145 10.40 0.91 11.48
N VAL A 146 11.04 -0.06 12.15
CA VAL A 146 11.98 -0.99 11.51
C VAL A 146 11.19 -2.08 10.79
N THR A 147 11.06 -1.96 9.48
CA THR A 147 10.37 -2.94 8.61
C THR A 147 11.07 -3.01 7.25
N SER A 148 10.54 -3.78 6.31
CA SER A 148 11.05 -3.78 4.94
C SER A 148 10.66 -2.49 4.22
N SER A 149 11.56 -1.98 3.40
CA SER A 149 11.34 -0.86 2.48
C SER A 149 10.16 -1.07 1.53
N LYS A 150 9.71 -2.32 1.32
CA LYS A 150 8.53 -2.65 0.50
C LYS A 150 7.28 -1.89 0.96
N VAL A 151 7.12 -1.66 2.27
CA VAL A 151 5.93 -0.98 2.82
C VAL A 151 5.75 0.44 2.26
N ARG A 152 6.81 1.09 1.76
CA ARG A 152 6.75 2.44 1.16
C ARG A 152 5.87 2.50 -0.08
N ARG A 153 5.61 1.37 -0.73
CA ARG A 153 4.71 1.27 -1.89
C ARG A 153 3.24 1.10 -1.48
N GLU A 154 2.99 0.71 -0.23
CA GLU A 154 1.66 0.34 0.27
C GLU A 154 1.05 1.39 1.20
N ARG A 155 1.91 2.18 1.88
CA ARG A 155 1.52 3.22 2.83
C ARG A 155 1.22 4.53 2.13
N MET A 156 0.16 5.20 2.56
CA MET A 156 -0.29 6.47 2.01
C MET A 156 -0.17 7.60 3.04
N GLY A 157 0.15 8.80 2.58
CA GLY A 157 0.11 10.03 3.36
C GLY A 157 -1.12 10.86 3.00
N HIS A 158 -1.48 11.81 3.85
CA HIS A 158 -2.51 12.81 3.53
C HIS A 158 -1.99 14.21 3.82
N ILE A 159 -2.68 15.20 3.27
CA ILE A 159 -2.45 16.63 3.53
C ILE A 159 -3.77 17.19 4.01
N GLU A 160 -3.78 17.84 5.16
CA GLU A 160 -4.94 18.57 5.63
C GLU A 160 -5.01 19.92 4.90
N LEU A 161 -6.09 20.13 4.15
CA LEU A 161 -6.30 21.37 3.41
C LEU A 161 -6.88 22.43 4.34
N ALA A 162 -6.33 23.65 4.29
CA ALA A 162 -6.85 24.77 5.06
C ALA A 162 -8.26 25.22 4.62
N SER A 163 -8.66 24.90 3.39
CA SER A 163 -9.96 25.25 2.80
C SER A 163 -10.46 24.11 1.92
N PRO A 164 -11.78 23.85 1.86
CA PRO A 164 -12.33 22.81 0.99
C PRO A 164 -12.06 23.13 -0.49
N VAL A 165 -11.67 22.10 -1.25
CA VAL A 165 -11.39 22.18 -2.68
C VAL A 165 -12.29 21.20 -3.44
N ALA A 166 -12.94 21.67 -4.50
CA ALA A 166 -13.76 20.82 -5.37
C ALA A 166 -12.88 19.89 -6.20
N HIS A 167 -13.25 18.60 -6.27
CA HIS A 167 -12.51 17.64 -7.07
C HIS A 167 -12.72 17.90 -8.57
N ILE A 168 -11.62 18.04 -9.32
CA ILE A 168 -11.64 18.46 -10.72
C ILE A 168 -12.47 17.54 -11.62
N TRP A 169 -12.52 16.23 -11.33
CA TRP A 169 -13.30 15.28 -12.13
C TRP A 169 -14.79 15.54 -12.10
N PHE A 170 -15.36 15.99 -10.98
CA PHE A 170 -16.79 16.29 -10.91
C PHE A 170 -17.11 17.68 -11.48
N LEU A 171 -16.12 18.57 -11.50
CA LEU A 171 -16.26 19.93 -12.03
C LEU A 171 -16.12 19.98 -13.56
N LYS A 172 -15.10 19.33 -14.13
CA LYS A 172 -14.75 19.45 -15.56
C LYS A 172 -15.28 18.33 -16.45
N SER A 173 -15.77 17.22 -15.87
CA SER A 173 -16.41 16.17 -16.67
C SER A 173 -17.76 16.66 -17.19
N LEU A 174 -18.04 16.48 -18.47
CA LEU A 174 -19.33 16.80 -19.10
C LEU A 174 -20.20 15.54 -19.13
N PRO A 175 -21.48 15.58 -18.71
CA PRO A 175 -22.15 16.67 -18.00
C PRO A 175 -21.59 16.85 -16.58
N SER A 176 -21.50 18.10 -16.12
CA SER A 176 -21.02 18.40 -14.76
C SER A 176 -21.93 17.71 -13.74
N ARG A 177 -21.32 17.00 -12.78
CA ARG A 177 -22.03 16.25 -11.74
C ARG A 177 -22.05 16.96 -10.38
N ILE A 178 -21.51 18.19 -10.33
CA ILE A 178 -21.59 19.13 -9.20
C ILE A 178 -22.84 19.99 -9.35
#